data_AF-A0A9K3HMY6-F1
#
_entry.id   AF-A0A9K3HMY6-F1
#
_cell.length_a   1.000
_cell.length_b   1.000
_cell.length_c   1.000
_cell.angle_alpha   90.00
_cell.angle_beta   90.00
_cell.angle_gamma   90.00
#
_symmetry.space_group_name_H-M   'P 1'
#
loop_
_entity.id
_entity.type
_entity.pdbx_description
1 polymer ?
#
loop_
_entity_poly.entity_id
_entity_poly.type
_entity_poly.pdbx_seq_one_letter_code
_entity_poly.pdbx_strand_id
1 'polypeptide(L)'
;MSADDDIITVEEAGGGLPPLKWDQGMFEQVICGQQFASEWDARYPAQGQIAADAPPGYITLFTDFFSKGNFRLPATHFLGNILQYYGFHISQMSLMGMVRMRHFEFVCRSQGEEPTVDKFRIFYQLQSNMGFFSFALCAAKKILISPPKSFHE
;
A
#
# COMPACT_ATOMS: atom_id res chain seq x y z
N MET A 1 -32.36 -5.08 39.70
CA MET A 1 -31.43 -4.13 40.34
C MET A 1 -30.16 -4.20 39.53
N SER A 2 -29.81 -3.10 38.89
CA SER A 2 -28.85 -2.97 37.78
C SER A 2 -27.46 -3.54 38.07
N ALA A 3 -26.89 -4.18 37.05
CA ALA A 3 -25.45 -4.18 36.84
C ALA A 3 -25.13 -2.89 36.07
N ASP A 4 -24.26 -2.05 36.65
CA ASP A 4 -23.77 -0.83 36.01
C ASP A 4 -22.90 -1.21 34.81
N ASP A 5 -23.41 -0.93 33.60
CA ASP A 5 -22.59 -0.83 32.40
C ASP A 5 -21.81 0.50 32.48
N ASP A 6 -20.57 0.44 32.97
CA ASP A 6 -19.61 1.53 32.84
C ASP A 6 -19.30 1.71 31.35
N ILE A 7 -20.08 2.58 30.69
CA ILE A 7 -19.74 3.14 29.39
C ILE A 7 -18.46 3.95 29.59
N ILE A 8 -17.34 3.40 29.14
CA ILE A 8 -16.10 4.15 28.99
C ILE A 8 -16.36 5.23 27.94
N THR A 9 -16.74 6.43 28.38
CA THR A 9 -16.65 7.64 27.57
C THR A 9 -15.18 7.83 27.26
N VAL A 10 -14.81 7.53 26.03
CA VAL A 10 -13.52 7.93 25.47
C VAL A 10 -13.57 9.45 25.41
N GLU A 11 -13.04 10.12 26.43
CA GLU A 11 -12.75 11.54 26.34
C GLU A 11 -11.87 11.73 25.11
N GLU A 12 -12.38 12.41 24.09
CA GLU A 12 -11.58 12.88 22.97
C GLU A 12 -10.53 13.83 23.53
N ALA A 13 -9.36 13.29 23.90
CA ALA A 13 -8.11 14.02 23.98
C ALA A 13 -7.67 14.38 22.54
N GLY A 14 -8.55 15.08 21.83
CA GLY A 14 -8.44 15.43 20.43
C GLY A 14 -8.05 16.89 20.30
N GLY A 15 -6.88 17.27 20.82
CA GLY A 15 -6.16 18.36 20.18
C GLY A 15 -5.87 17.91 18.76
N GLY A 16 -6.80 18.19 17.84
CA GLY A 16 -6.71 17.76 16.45
C GLY A 16 -5.32 18.14 15.95
N LEU A 17 -4.56 17.15 15.45
CA LEU A 17 -3.27 17.44 14.85
C LEU A 17 -3.49 18.59 13.86
N PRO A 18 -2.68 19.66 13.93
CA PRO A 18 -2.90 20.80 13.08
C PRO A 18 -2.95 20.31 11.63
N PRO A 19 -3.93 20.74 10.82
CA PRO A 19 -4.00 20.34 9.43
C PRO A 19 -2.66 20.68 8.79
N LEU A 20 -2.01 19.67 8.21
CA LEU A 20 -0.74 19.88 7.55
C LEU A 20 -1.00 20.87 6.40
N LYS A 21 -0.51 22.10 6.54
CA LYS A 21 -0.55 23.09 5.47
C LYS A 21 0.53 22.71 4.48
N TRP A 22 0.12 21.95 3.48
CA TRP A 22 1.00 21.50 2.42
C TRP A 22 1.10 22.60 1.35
N ASP A 23 2.33 22.95 0.96
CA ASP A 23 2.61 23.87 -0.12
C ASP A 23 3.53 23.25 -1.19
N GLN A 24 3.75 24.00 -2.28
CA GLN A 24 4.59 23.60 -3.39
C GLN A 24 6.05 23.32 -2.96
N GLY A 25 6.58 24.08 -1.99
CA GLY A 25 7.95 23.90 -1.51
C GLY A 25 8.13 22.58 -0.76
N MET A 26 7.16 22.21 0.07
CA MET A 26 7.13 20.90 0.73
C MET A 26 7.02 19.75 -0.27
N PHE A 27 6.26 19.92 -1.36
CA PHE A 27 6.21 18.94 -2.45
C PHE A 27 7.59 18.74 -3.09
N GLU A 28 8.28 19.82 -3.47
CA GLU A 28 9.62 19.76 -4.08
C GLU A 28 10.65 19.09 -3.16
N GLN A 29 10.58 19.38 -1.85
CA GLN A 29 11.43 18.73 -0.85
C GLN A 29 11.22 17.21 -0.79
N VAL A 30 9.98 16.74 -0.91
CA VAL A 30 9.69 15.30 -0.91
C VAL A 30 10.21 14.63 -2.16
N ILE A 31 9.98 15.22 -3.34
CA ILE A 31 10.48 14.69 -4.62
C ILE A 31 12.00 14.53 -4.57
N CYS A 32 12.70 15.55 -4.09
CA CYS A 32 14.15 15.53 -3.93
C CYS A 32 14.60 14.51 -2.87
N GLY A 33 14.03 14.59 -1.66
CA GLY A 33 14.45 13.78 -0.51
C GLY A 33 14.16 12.28 -0.67
N GLN A 34 13.10 11.92 -1.40
CA GLN A 34 12.74 10.54 -1.70
C GLN A 34 13.29 10.05 -3.05
N GLN A 35 14.06 10.89 -3.76
CA GLN A 35 14.70 10.56 -5.03
C GLN A 35 13.70 10.05 -6.09
N PHE A 36 12.59 10.76 -6.24
CA PHE A 36 11.60 10.42 -7.27
C PHE A 36 12.23 10.54 -8.65
N ALA A 37 12.02 9.51 -9.47
CA ALA A 37 12.55 9.49 -10.82
C ALA A 37 11.79 10.51 -11.69
N SER A 38 12.51 11.26 -12.54
CA SER A 38 11.90 12.34 -13.33
C SER A 38 10.88 11.81 -14.34
N GLU A 39 11.07 10.58 -14.82
CA GLU A 39 10.16 9.88 -15.71
C GLU A 39 8.79 9.57 -15.08
N TRP A 40 8.66 9.65 -13.75
CA TRP A 40 7.38 9.45 -13.07
C TRP A 40 6.45 10.67 -13.17
N ASP A 41 6.97 11.84 -13.60
CA ASP A 41 6.21 13.07 -13.78
C ASP A 41 5.32 13.40 -12.56
N ALA A 42 5.90 13.35 -11.35
CA ALA A 42 5.13 13.60 -10.13
C ALA A 42 4.48 14.99 -10.17
N ARG A 43 3.17 15.07 -9.90
CA ARG A 43 2.39 16.30 -9.99
C ARG A 43 1.91 16.78 -8.64
N TYR A 44 2.07 18.07 -8.40
CA TYR A 44 1.42 18.72 -7.27
C TYR A 44 -0.09 18.84 -7.56
N PRO A 45 -0.98 18.42 -6.63
CA PRO A 45 -2.41 18.51 -6.83
C PRO A 45 -2.90 19.97 -6.86
N ALA A 46 -3.86 20.27 -7.73
CA ALA A 46 -4.48 21.58 -7.79
C ALA A 46 -5.37 21.85 -6.57
N GLN A 47 -5.65 23.12 -6.29
CA GLN A 47 -6.53 23.51 -5.18
C GLN A 47 -7.91 22.87 -5.33
N GLY A 48 -8.35 22.17 -4.28
CA GLY A 48 -9.66 21.51 -4.22
C GLY A 48 -9.69 20.07 -4.76
N GLN A 49 -8.60 19.55 -5.33
CA GLN A 49 -8.52 18.13 -5.69
C GLN A 49 -8.40 17.24 -4.45
N ILE A 50 -9.07 16.09 -4.48
CA ILE A 50 -8.97 15.02 -3.50
C ILE A 50 -8.19 13.83 -4.06
N ALA A 51 -7.84 12.87 -3.20
CA ALA A 51 -7.08 11.68 -3.61
C ALA A 51 -7.77 10.81 -4.67
N ALA A 52 -9.09 10.96 -4.84
CA ALA A 52 -9.85 10.26 -5.89
C ALA A 52 -9.73 10.93 -7.27
N ASP A 53 -9.22 12.16 -7.35
CA ASP A 53 -9.15 12.95 -8.60
C ASP A 53 -7.84 12.72 -9.37
N ALA A 54 -7.07 11.68 -9.03
CA ALA A 54 -5.84 11.35 -9.73
C ALA A 54 -6.13 11.11 -11.23
N PRO A 55 -5.38 11.77 -12.15
CA PRO A 55 -5.57 11.54 -13.57
C PRO A 55 -5.29 10.08 -13.97
N PRO A 56 -5.87 9.58 -15.08
CA PRO A 56 -5.52 8.25 -15.59
C PRO A 56 -4.00 8.08 -15.75
N GLY A 57 -3.48 6.96 -15.24
CA GLY A 57 -2.04 6.67 -15.23
C GLY A 57 -1.29 7.17 -13.99
N TYR A 58 -1.94 7.92 -13.09
CA TYR A 58 -1.36 8.40 -11.84
C TYR A 58 -2.01 7.74 -10.64
N ILE A 59 -1.26 7.67 -9.54
CA ILE A 59 -1.78 7.32 -8.22
C ILE A 59 -1.58 8.52 -7.29
N THR A 60 -2.54 8.77 -6.40
CA THR A 60 -2.29 9.71 -5.32
C THR A 60 -1.31 9.08 -4.32
N LEU A 61 -0.55 9.92 -3.63
CA LEU A 61 0.33 9.49 -2.56
C LEU A 61 0.23 10.49 -1.41
N PHE A 62 0.11 9.99 -0.18
CA PHE A 62 0.11 10.83 1.01
C PHE A 62 1.54 11.00 1.50
N THR A 63 2.02 12.23 1.63
CA THR A 63 3.40 12.49 2.06
C THR A 63 3.73 11.96 3.43
N ASP A 64 2.78 12.04 4.36
CA ASP A 64 2.91 11.47 5.71
C ASP A 64 3.33 10.00 5.70
N PHE A 65 2.92 9.25 4.67
CA PHE A 65 3.33 7.86 4.48
C PHE A 65 4.85 7.71 4.28
N PHE A 66 5.47 8.63 3.54
CA PHE A 66 6.91 8.64 3.30
C PHE A 66 7.68 9.33 4.42
N SER A 67 7.21 10.51 4.84
CA SER A 67 7.93 11.38 5.77
C SER A 67 7.90 10.86 7.20
N LYS A 68 6.78 10.27 7.64
CA LYS A 68 6.62 9.73 9.01
C LYS A 68 6.77 8.22 9.04
N GLY A 69 6.32 7.52 8.01
CA GLY A 69 6.38 6.05 7.93
C GLY A 69 7.73 5.48 7.50
N ASN A 70 8.64 6.33 7.00
CA ASN A 70 9.89 5.93 6.34
C ASN A 70 9.67 4.84 5.27
N PHE A 71 8.47 4.82 4.68
CA PHE A 71 8.08 3.79 3.75
C PHE A 71 8.61 4.16 2.37
N ARG A 72 9.48 3.34 1.80
CA ARG A 72 9.91 3.49 0.41
C ARG A 72 9.02 2.65 -0.48
N LEU A 73 8.27 3.31 -1.36
CA LEU A 73 7.40 2.63 -2.30
C LEU A 73 8.18 2.15 -3.52
N PRO A 74 8.26 0.84 -3.79
CA PRO A 74 8.63 0.38 -5.11
C PRO A 74 7.43 0.63 -6.05
N ALA A 75 7.38 1.81 -6.67
CA ALA A 75 6.38 2.21 -7.65
C ALA A 75 6.59 1.48 -8.99
N THR A 76 6.42 0.16 -9.00
CA THR A 76 6.57 -0.65 -10.20
C THR A 76 5.28 -0.63 -11.03
N HIS A 77 5.39 -0.84 -12.35
CA HIS A 77 4.22 -1.01 -13.21
C HIS A 77 3.28 -2.10 -12.70
N PHE A 78 3.83 -3.20 -12.17
CA PHE A 78 3.03 -4.28 -11.60
C PHE A 78 2.20 -3.82 -10.39
N LEU A 79 2.77 -3.03 -9.47
CA LEU A 79 2.04 -2.44 -8.36
C LEU A 79 0.90 -1.54 -8.86
N GLY A 80 1.17 -0.66 -9.83
CA GLY A 80 0.16 0.19 -10.45
C GLY A 80 -0.99 -0.61 -11.06
N ASN A 81 -0.66 -1.66 -11.82
CA ASN A 81 -1.64 -2.54 -12.46
C ASN A 81 -2.55 -3.25 -11.44
N ILE A 82 -2.00 -3.68 -10.30
CA ILE A 82 -2.78 -4.31 -9.23
C ILE A 82 -3.73 -3.30 -8.56
N LEU A 83 -3.24 -2.10 -8.22
CA LEU A 83 -4.06 -1.04 -7.64
C LEU A 83 -5.21 -0.64 -8.57
N GLN A 84 -4.90 -0.47 -9.85
CA GLN A 84 -5.90 -0.16 -10.87
C GLN A 84 -6.92 -1.29 -11.04
N TYR A 85 -6.47 -2.55 -11.08
CA TYR A 85 -7.36 -3.70 -11.26
C TYR A 85 -8.37 -3.84 -10.12
N TYR A 86 -7.94 -3.68 -8.87
CA TYR A 86 -8.81 -3.84 -7.71
C TYR A 86 -9.50 -2.55 -7.27
N GLY A 87 -9.12 -1.40 -7.83
CA GLY A 87 -9.80 -0.13 -7.58
C GLY A 87 -9.60 0.43 -6.17
N PHE A 88 -8.42 0.24 -5.57
CA PHE A 88 -8.11 0.83 -4.26
C PHE A 88 -6.80 1.63 -4.29
N HIS A 89 -6.72 2.62 -3.41
CA HIS A 89 -5.57 3.50 -3.28
C HIS A 89 -4.47 2.83 -2.44
N ILE A 90 -3.21 3.14 -2.72
CA ILE A 90 -2.09 2.47 -2.05
C ILE A 90 -2.07 2.65 -0.53
N SER A 91 -2.57 3.78 -0.03
CA SER A 91 -2.73 4.02 1.42
C SER A 91 -3.74 3.09 2.10
N GLN A 92 -4.63 2.48 1.32
CA GLN A 92 -5.56 1.47 1.79
C GLN A 92 -4.91 0.09 1.79
N MET A 93 -3.70 -0.07 1.27
CA MET A 93 -2.98 -1.35 1.32
C MET A 93 -2.25 -1.53 2.65
N SER A 94 -2.43 -2.71 3.24
CA SER A 94 -1.63 -3.15 4.38
C SER A 94 -0.17 -3.40 3.99
N LEU A 95 0.74 -3.24 4.97
CA LEU A 95 2.16 -3.60 4.81
C LEU A 95 2.35 -5.04 4.33
N MET A 96 1.53 -5.97 4.84
CA MET A 96 1.57 -7.37 4.41
C MET A 96 1.14 -7.56 2.95
N GLY A 97 0.18 -6.77 2.46
CA GLY A 97 -0.21 -6.77 1.05
C GLY A 97 0.95 -6.35 0.15
N MET A 98 1.64 -5.27 0.51
CA MET A 98 2.80 -4.75 -0.20
C MET A 98 3.94 -5.78 -0.28
N VAL A 99 4.26 -6.45 0.83
CA VAL A 99 5.30 -7.48 0.88
C VAL A 99 4.96 -8.65 -0.05
N ARG A 100 3.71 -9.12 -0.05
CA ARG A 100 3.28 -10.24 -0.93
C ARG A 100 3.37 -9.89 -2.40
N MET A 101 2.94 -8.69 -2.77
CA MET A 101 3.05 -8.20 -4.15
C MET A 101 4.50 -8.09 -4.59
N ARG A 102 5.37 -7.51 -3.75
CA ARG A 102 6.78 -7.34 -4.09
C ARG A 102 7.51 -8.68 -4.18
N HIS A 103 7.20 -9.61 -3.29
CA HIS A 103 7.73 -10.96 -3.34
C HIS A 103 7.34 -11.66 -4.64
N PHE A 104 6.05 -11.63 -5.00
CA PHE A 104 5.58 -12.19 -6.26
C PHE A 104 6.29 -11.58 -7.46
N GLU A 105 6.37 -10.25 -7.51
CA GLU A 105 7.05 -9.53 -8.60
C GLU A 105 8.53 -9.92 -8.73
N PHE A 106 9.21 -10.02 -7.59
CA PHE A 106 10.60 -10.44 -7.53
C PHE A 106 10.77 -11.87 -8.06
N VAL A 107 9.92 -12.81 -7.64
CA VAL A 107 9.95 -14.21 -8.10
C VAL A 107 9.74 -14.28 -9.61
N CYS A 108 8.71 -13.64 -10.16
CA CYS A 108 8.49 -13.59 -11.61
C CYS A 108 9.74 -13.09 -12.35
N ARG A 109 10.24 -11.91 -11.96
CA ARG A 109 11.43 -11.30 -12.61
C ARG A 109 12.67 -12.20 -12.51
N SER A 110 12.87 -12.89 -11.38
CA SER A 110 14.01 -13.81 -11.20
C SER A 110 13.96 -15.02 -12.12
N GLN A 111 12.77 -15.40 -12.59
CA GLN A 111 12.56 -16.50 -13.53
C GLN A 111 12.45 -16.01 -14.98
N GLY A 112 12.69 -14.72 -15.26
CA GLY A 112 12.51 -14.14 -16.58
C GLY A 112 11.05 -13.97 -17.01
N GLU A 113 10.12 -14.10 -16.07
CA GLU A 113 8.68 -13.99 -16.30
C GLU A 113 8.17 -12.58 -16.02
N GLU A 114 7.26 -12.09 -16.85
CA GLU A 114 6.59 -10.83 -16.59
C GLU A 114 5.53 -11.01 -15.48
N PRO A 115 5.57 -10.19 -14.41
CA PRO A 115 4.55 -10.20 -13.38
C PRO A 115 3.27 -9.52 -13.90
N THR A 116 2.18 -10.29 -13.98
CA THR A 116 0.87 -9.77 -14.43
C THR A 116 -0.19 -9.97 -13.35
N VAL A 117 -1.25 -9.17 -13.43
CA VAL A 117 -2.40 -9.27 -12.51
C VAL A 117 -3.05 -10.66 -12.59
N ASP A 118 -3.17 -11.22 -13.79
CA ASP A 118 -3.76 -12.54 -13.99
C ASP A 118 -2.94 -13.65 -13.33
N LYS A 119 -1.60 -13.62 -13.49
CA LYS A 119 -0.72 -14.58 -12.79
C LYS A 119 -0.81 -14.43 -11.28
N PHE A 120 -0.87 -13.19 -10.77
CA PHE A 120 -0.96 -12.93 -9.33
C PHE A 120 -2.24 -13.52 -8.72
N ARG A 121 -3.37 -13.37 -9.40
CA ARG A 121 -4.71 -13.82 -8.94
C ARG A 121 -4.89 -15.33 -8.87
N ILE A 122 -4.04 -16.09 -9.55
CA ILE A 122 -3.99 -17.54 -9.41
C ILE A 122 -3.53 -17.92 -8.00
N PHE A 123 -2.57 -17.19 -7.45
CA PHE A 123 -1.97 -17.48 -6.15
C PHE A 123 -2.59 -16.70 -5.00
N TYR A 124 -3.16 -15.53 -5.27
CA TYR A 124 -3.59 -14.60 -4.24
C TYR A 124 -5.02 -14.10 -4.45
N GLN A 125 -5.77 -14.03 -3.34
CA GLN A 125 -7.11 -13.47 -3.27
C GLN A 125 -7.10 -12.19 -2.44
N LEU A 126 -7.74 -11.12 -2.94
CA LEU A 126 -7.93 -9.88 -2.19
C LEU A 126 -8.69 -10.15 -0.89
N GLN A 127 -8.20 -9.57 0.20
CA GLN A 127 -8.85 -9.56 1.50
C GLN A 127 -8.92 -8.15 2.04
N SER A 128 -9.95 -7.86 2.84
CA SER A 128 -10.07 -6.63 3.60
C SER A 128 -10.12 -6.95 5.09
N ASN A 129 -9.35 -6.23 5.90
CA ASN A 129 -9.34 -6.34 7.34
C ASN A 129 -9.21 -4.93 7.96
N MET A 130 -10.13 -4.56 8.83
CA MET A 130 -10.15 -3.26 9.53
C MET A 130 -9.97 -2.04 8.58
N GLY A 131 -10.58 -2.08 7.39
CA GLY A 131 -10.49 -1.00 6.40
C GLY A 131 -9.21 -0.98 5.54
N PHE A 132 -8.30 -1.95 5.72
CA PHE A 132 -7.12 -2.11 4.88
C PHE A 132 -7.22 -3.35 4.00
N PHE A 133 -6.67 -3.27 2.79
CA PHE A 133 -6.58 -4.34 1.82
C PHE A 133 -5.27 -5.13 1.96
N SER A 134 -5.37 -6.45 1.79
CA SER A 134 -4.25 -7.37 1.74
C SER A 134 -4.57 -8.50 0.76
N PHE A 135 -3.69 -9.51 0.70
CA PHE A 135 -3.87 -10.65 -0.20
C PHE A 135 -3.64 -11.94 0.56
N ALA A 136 -4.64 -12.81 0.70
CA ALA A 136 -4.43 -14.17 1.18
C ALA A 136 -3.94 -15.07 0.05
N LEU A 137 -3.25 -16.15 0.39
CA LEU A 137 -3.01 -17.21 -0.58
C LEU A 137 -4.36 -17.85 -0.93
N CYS A 138 -4.65 -17.98 -2.23
CA CYS A 138 -5.71 -18.86 -2.70
C CYS A 138 -5.43 -20.25 -2.12
N ALA A 139 -6.48 -20.99 -1.75
CA ALA A 139 -6.37 -22.35 -1.24
C ALA A 139 -5.93 -23.33 -2.36
N ALA A 140 -4.76 -23.11 -2.97
CA ALA A 140 -4.03 -24.11 -3.71
C ALA A 140 -3.55 -25.15 -2.69
N LYS A 141 -3.73 -26.44 -3.01
CA LYS A 141 -3.35 -27.59 -2.18
C LYS A 141 -2.04 -27.31 -1.43
N LYS A 142 -1.98 -27.67 -0.14
CA LYS A 142 -0.83 -27.59 0.80
C LYS A 142 0.46 -28.28 0.28
N ILE A 143 0.91 -28.00 -0.93
CA ILE A 143 2.02 -28.71 -1.57
C ILE A 143 3.36 -28.10 -1.13
N LEU A 144 3.37 -26.87 -0.60
CA LEU A 144 4.62 -26.20 -0.25
C LEU A 144 4.51 -25.25 0.96
N ILE A 145 3.86 -25.68 2.05
CA ILE A 145 3.78 -24.89 3.30
C ILE A 145 4.57 -25.54 4.44
N SER A 146 4.98 -26.80 4.29
CA SER A 146 5.98 -27.37 5.20
C SER A 146 7.32 -26.71 4.88
N PRO A 147 7.98 -26.02 5.84
CA PRO A 147 9.35 -25.60 5.65
C PRO A 147 10.19 -26.81 5.21
N PRO A 148 11.21 -26.62 4.35
CA PRO A 148 12.18 -27.68 4.10
C PRO A 148 12.64 -28.19 5.46
N LYS A 149 12.52 -29.50 5.70
CA LYS A 149 13.20 -30.12 6.84
C LYS A 149 14.65 -29.69 6.71
N SER A 150 15.14 -28.94 7.71
CA SER A 150 16.48 -28.37 7.86
C SER A 150 17.50 -28.79 6.80
N PHE A 151 18.25 -27.83 6.25
CA PHE A 151 19.50 -28.18 5.58
C PHE A 151 20.34 -29.03 6.54
N HIS A 152 20.59 -30.28 6.17
CA HIS A 152 21.52 -31.13 6.92
C HIS A 152 22.90 -30.47 6.84
N GLU A 153 23.55 -30.31 8.00
CA GLU A 153 24.91 -29.77 8.14
C GLU A 153 25.94 -30.50 7.27
#